data_AF-A0A1H3QT04-F1
#
_entry.id   AF-A0A1H3QT04-F1
#
_cell.length_a   1.000
_cell.length_b   1.000
_cell.length_c   1.000
_cell.angle_alpha   90.00
_cell.angle_beta   90.00
_cell.angle_gamma   90.00
#
_symmetry.space_group_name_H-M   'P 1'
#
loop_
_entity.id
_entity.type
_entity.pdbx_description
1 polymer ?
#
loop_
_entity_poly.entity_id
_entity_poly.type
_entity_poly.pdbx_seq_one_letter_code
_entity_poly.pdbx_strand_id
1 'polypeptide(L)'
;QNLRCQTRKSSSSRFTIPSLGSWLELKEEFRFNRILQVSHGYTYEWKEKGTPCDNVNPTSIKVNGIMVDPEKSYRVTVNSFLAEGGDQFYVLKEGIDRMGGALDLDALEAYFVTNSPVAPGPQNRITLLP
;
A
#
# COMPACT_ATOMS: atom_id res chain seq x y z
N GLN A 1 29.49 6.87 21.27
CA GLN A 1 28.76 8.04 21.79
C GLN A 1 27.69 8.44 20.76
N ASN A 2 26.43 8.46 21.18
CA ASN A 2 25.26 9.10 20.56
C ASN A 2 24.81 8.64 19.15
N LEU A 3 24.08 7.51 19.10
CA LEU A 3 23.06 7.30 18.07
C LEU A 3 21.78 8.02 18.52
N ARG A 4 21.54 9.22 17.97
CA ARG A 4 20.28 9.94 18.16
C ARG A 4 19.17 9.23 17.38
N CYS A 5 18.04 9.05 18.06
CA CYS A 5 16.76 8.67 17.49
C CYS A 5 16.40 9.65 16.36
N GLN A 6 16.51 9.23 15.11
CA GLN A 6 15.97 9.97 13.98
C GLN A 6 14.51 9.55 13.81
N THR A 7 13.59 10.43 14.18
CA THR A 7 12.23 10.39 13.65
C THR A 7 12.32 10.72 12.16
N ARG A 8 12.35 9.68 11.30
CA ARG A 8 12.25 9.90 9.85
C ARG A 8 10.87 10.45 9.55
N LYS A 9 10.80 11.72 9.14
CA LYS A 9 9.60 12.28 8.52
C LYS A 9 9.37 11.50 7.22
N SER A 10 8.22 10.85 7.13
CA SER A 10 7.82 10.15 5.92
C SER A 10 7.24 11.16 4.91
N SER A 11 7.64 11.04 3.64
CA SER A 11 7.16 11.86 2.52
C SER A 11 6.44 10.98 1.51
N SER A 12 5.40 11.48 0.87
CA SER A 12 4.70 10.68 -0.14
C SER A 12 5.64 10.41 -1.32
N SER A 13 5.68 9.17 -1.79
CA SER A 13 6.44 8.69 -2.93
C SER A 13 5.47 8.05 -3.94
N ARG A 14 5.52 8.52 -5.19
CA ARG A 14 4.69 8.00 -6.28
C ARG A 14 5.57 7.26 -7.29
N PHE A 15 5.18 6.04 -7.69
CA PHE A 15 5.98 5.22 -8.62
C PHE A 15 5.13 4.23 -9.41
N THR A 16 5.77 3.62 -10.41
CA THR A 16 5.17 2.65 -11.34
C THR A 16 5.73 1.25 -11.06
N ILE A 17 4.88 0.25 -10.81
CA ILE A 17 5.33 -1.14 -10.58
C ILE A 17 5.24 -1.94 -11.89
N PRO A 18 6.35 -2.55 -12.39
CA PRO A 18 6.29 -3.55 -13.46
C PRO A 18 5.77 -4.89 -12.92
N SER A 19 5.03 -5.64 -13.75
CA SER A 19 4.27 -6.88 -13.50
C SER A 19 4.43 -7.62 -12.15
N LEU A 20 3.30 -8.16 -11.66
CA LEU A 20 3.18 -8.89 -10.37
C LEU A 20 3.82 -10.30 -10.36
N GLY A 21 4.69 -10.62 -11.33
CA GLY A 21 5.01 -11.99 -11.75
C GLY A 21 6.24 -12.68 -11.13
N SER A 22 6.88 -12.15 -10.09
CA SER A 22 8.09 -12.77 -9.51
C SER A 22 7.98 -12.95 -8.01
N TRP A 23 7.55 -14.14 -7.57
CA TRP A 23 7.56 -14.52 -6.16
C TRP A 23 8.22 -15.88 -5.97
N LEU A 24 9.45 -15.88 -5.45
CA LEU A 24 10.11 -17.05 -4.89
C LEU A 24 10.62 -16.71 -3.48
N GLU A 25 9.95 -17.34 -2.52
CA GLU A 25 10.42 -17.75 -1.20
C GLU A 25 11.08 -16.68 -0.29
N LEU A 26 10.26 -16.07 0.59
CA LEU A 26 10.69 -15.68 1.92
C LEU A 26 9.65 -16.14 2.95
N LYS A 27 9.94 -17.28 3.58
CA LYS A 27 9.22 -17.82 4.74
C LYS A 27 9.77 -17.19 6.02
N GLU A 28 9.10 -16.16 6.51
CA GLU A 28 9.29 -15.66 7.88
C GLU A 28 7.90 -15.55 8.53
N GLU A 29 7.69 -16.34 9.59
CA GLU A 29 6.42 -16.45 10.33
C GLU A 29 6.12 -15.17 11.13
N PHE A 30 5.65 -14.12 10.47
CA PHE A 30 5.08 -12.97 11.16
C PHE A 30 3.56 -13.12 11.28
N ARG A 31 3.08 -13.40 12.50
CA ARG A 31 1.67 -13.52 12.88
C ARG A 31 0.95 -12.17 12.99
N PHE A 32 1.25 -11.23 12.10
CA PHE A 32 0.49 -9.99 11.95
C PHE A 32 -0.01 -9.88 10.51
N ASN A 33 -1.32 -9.79 10.35
CA ASN A 33 -1.93 -9.50 9.05
C ASN A 33 -1.53 -8.08 8.62
N ARG A 34 -0.56 -7.98 7.73
CA ARG A 34 -0.11 -6.70 7.14
C ARG A 34 -1.04 -6.32 5.99
N ILE A 35 -2.20 -5.78 6.36
CA ILE A 35 -3.22 -5.31 5.44
C ILE A 35 -2.96 -3.83 5.13
N LEU A 36 -2.67 -3.51 3.87
CA LEU A 36 -2.55 -2.10 3.43
C LEU A 36 -3.93 -1.47 3.33
N GLN A 37 -4.10 -0.31 3.95
CA GLN A 37 -5.27 0.53 3.70
C GLN A 37 -5.19 1.12 2.28
N VAL A 38 -6.33 1.18 1.60
CA VAL A 38 -6.42 1.52 0.18
C VAL A 38 -7.27 2.76 -0.05
N SER A 39 -6.99 3.49 -1.13
CA SER A 39 -7.69 4.72 -1.48
C SER A 39 -9.12 4.45 -1.99
N HIS A 40 -9.90 5.52 -2.15
CA HIS A 40 -11.16 5.46 -2.89
C HIS A 40 -10.92 4.83 -4.27
N GLY A 41 -11.85 3.98 -4.72
CA GLY A 41 -11.79 3.32 -6.02
C GLY A 41 -10.96 2.04 -6.05
N TYR A 42 -10.11 1.75 -5.06
CA TYR A 42 -9.38 0.49 -4.99
C TYR A 42 -10.12 -0.51 -4.09
N THR A 43 -10.37 -1.72 -4.59
CA THR A 43 -11.02 -2.80 -3.83
C THR A 43 -10.34 -4.15 -4.05
N TYR A 44 -10.34 -5.00 -3.02
CA TYR A 44 -9.89 -6.40 -3.13
C TYR A 44 -10.51 -7.28 -2.04
N GLU A 45 -10.38 -8.59 -2.21
CA GLU A 45 -10.77 -9.62 -1.24
C GLU A 45 -9.55 -10.13 -0.47
N TRP A 46 -9.71 -10.32 0.83
CA TRP A 46 -8.69 -10.82 1.75
C TRP A 46 -9.18 -12.05 2.51
N LYS A 47 -8.43 -13.14 2.46
CA LYS A 47 -8.68 -14.36 3.20
C LYS A 47 -7.89 -14.35 4.50
N GLU A 48 -8.57 -14.43 5.64
CA GLU A 48 -7.91 -14.37 6.95
C GLU A 48 -7.16 -15.66 7.29
N LYS A 49 -7.65 -16.80 6.79
CA LYS A 49 -7.10 -18.13 7.08
C LYS A 49 -6.53 -18.78 5.83
N GLY A 50 -5.33 -19.33 5.92
CA GLY A 50 -4.73 -20.07 4.81
C GLY A 50 -3.21 -20.07 4.86
N THR A 51 -2.61 -20.43 3.73
CA THR A 51 -1.17 -20.36 3.54
C THR A 51 -0.73 -18.89 3.66
N PRO A 52 0.27 -18.58 4.49
CA PRO A 52 0.86 -17.24 4.50
C PRO A 52 1.24 -16.81 3.08
N CYS A 53 1.08 -15.52 2.80
CA CYS A 53 1.37 -14.92 1.49
C CYS A 53 0.38 -15.26 0.36
N ASP A 54 -0.71 -15.99 0.63
CA ASP A 54 -1.80 -16.28 -0.32
C ASP A 54 -3.15 -15.69 0.15
N ASN A 55 -3.07 -14.58 0.89
CA ASN A 55 -4.22 -13.97 1.54
C ASN A 55 -5.04 -13.05 0.61
N VAL A 56 -4.48 -12.58 -0.51
CA VAL A 56 -5.19 -11.70 -1.46
C VAL A 56 -5.64 -12.51 -2.67
N ASN A 57 -6.91 -12.43 -3.04
CA ASN A 57 -7.39 -12.98 -4.32
C ASN A 57 -6.96 -12.05 -5.47
N PRO A 58 -6.01 -12.42 -6.35
CA PRO A 58 -5.51 -11.51 -7.38
C PRO A 58 -6.61 -11.09 -8.38
N THR A 59 -7.57 -11.98 -8.63
CA THR A 59 -8.69 -11.74 -9.56
C THR A 59 -9.78 -10.83 -8.97
N SER A 60 -9.70 -10.50 -7.67
CA SER A 60 -10.64 -9.59 -7.01
C SER A 60 -10.23 -8.12 -7.09
N ILE A 61 -8.96 -7.84 -7.44
CA ILE A 61 -8.39 -6.50 -7.36
C ILE A 61 -8.99 -5.62 -8.46
N LYS A 62 -9.59 -4.49 -8.05
CA LYS A 62 -10.21 -3.51 -8.95
C LYS A 62 -9.76 -2.09 -8.65
N VAL A 63 -9.62 -1.29 -9.70
CA VAL A 63 -9.43 0.16 -9.65
C VAL A 63 -10.60 0.82 -10.38
N ASN A 64 -11.35 1.66 -9.67
CA ASN A 64 -12.58 2.31 -10.13
C ASN A 64 -13.60 1.30 -10.71
N GLY A 65 -13.70 0.13 -10.10
CA GLY A 65 -14.60 -0.95 -10.53
C GLY A 65 -14.07 -1.81 -11.69
N ILE A 66 -12.95 -1.44 -12.30
CA ILE A 66 -12.32 -2.18 -13.40
C ILE A 66 -11.26 -3.13 -12.84
N MET A 67 -11.28 -4.40 -13.26
CA MET A 67 -10.28 -5.39 -12.86
C MET A 67 -8.89 -4.95 -13.32
N VAL A 68 -7.90 -5.08 -12.43
CA VAL A 68 -6.52 -4.79 -12.80
C VAL A 68 -5.98 -5.88 -13.72
N ASP A 69 -5.32 -5.45 -14.78
CA ASP A 69 -4.51 -6.28 -15.65
C ASP A 69 -3.10 -6.43 -15.02
N PRO A 70 -2.64 -7.66 -14.68
CA PRO A 70 -1.36 -7.89 -14.02
C PRO A 70 -0.14 -7.57 -14.90
N GLU A 71 -0.33 -7.50 -16.22
CA GLU A 71 0.73 -7.17 -17.18
C GLU A 71 0.86 -5.65 -17.41
N LYS A 72 -0.06 -4.85 -16.86
CA LYS A 72 -0.02 -3.39 -16.97
C LYS A 72 0.72 -2.75 -15.80
N SER A 73 1.32 -1.61 -16.10
CA SER A 73 1.94 -0.73 -15.13
C SER A 73 0.92 0.22 -14.49
N TYR A 74 0.98 0.36 -13.16
CA TYR A 74 0.12 1.25 -12.39
C TYR A 74 0.92 2.26 -11.60
N ARG A 75 0.42 3.49 -11.56
CA ARG A 75 0.97 4.56 -10.75
C ARG A 75 0.34 4.54 -9.36
N VAL A 76 1.15 4.22 -8.35
CA VAL A 76 0.74 4.17 -6.95
C VAL A 76 1.39 5.30 -6.16
N THR A 77 0.73 5.77 -5.10
CA THR A 77 1.30 6.72 -4.14
C THR A 77 1.28 6.07 -2.77
N VAL A 78 2.44 6.00 -2.12
CA VAL A 78 2.61 5.48 -0.77
C VAL A 78 3.52 6.43 0.01
N ASN A 79 3.61 6.27 1.32
CA ASN A 79 4.56 7.02 2.14
C ASN A 79 6.02 6.56 1.86
N SER A 80 7.03 7.36 2.20
CA SER A 80 8.43 7.07 1.83
C SER A 80 8.97 5.86 2.57
N PHE A 81 8.50 5.61 3.80
CA PHE A 81 8.85 4.41 4.55
C PHE A 81 8.47 3.13 3.78
N LEU A 82 7.24 3.04 3.28
CA LEU A 82 6.78 1.92 2.46
C LEU A 82 7.50 1.88 1.10
N ALA A 83 7.76 3.03 0.48
CA ALA A 83 8.49 3.11 -0.78
C ALA A 83 9.97 2.67 -0.67
N GLU A 84 10.53 2.65 0.54
CA GLU A 84 11.87 2.12 0.85
C GLU A 84 11.85 0.63 1.24
N GLY A 85 10.67 0.00 1.26
CA GLY A 85 10.48 -1.41 1.64
C GLY A 85 10.17 -1.62 3.12
N GLY A 86 9.68 -0.59 3.81
CA GLY A 86 9.13 -0.70 5.16
C GLY A 86 8.00 -1.74 5.23
N ASP A 87 7.75 -2.27 6.43
CA ASP A 87 6.79 -3.36 6.69
C ASP A 87 6.96 -4.60 5.78
N GLN A 88 8.18 -4.82 5.28
CA GLN A 88 8.55 -5.91 4.38
C GLN A 88 7.88 -5.83 2.98
N PHE A 89 7.37 -4.65 2.58
CA PHE A 89 6.85 -4.43 1.23
C PHE A 89 7.98 -4.16 0.20
N TYR A 90 8.90 -5.13 0.06
CA TYR A 90 10.11 -4.95 -0.76
C TYR A 90 9.84 -4.68 -2.23
N VAL A 91 8.73 -5.19 -2.78
CA VAL A 91 8.31 -4.95 -4.17
C VAL A 91 8.13 -3.46 -4.49
N LEU A 92 7.80 -2.63 -3.48
CA LEU A 92 7.66 -1.19 -3.66
C LEU A 92 9.00 -0.49 -3.99
N LYS A 93 10.13 -1.14 -3.69
CA LYS A 93 11.46 -0.64 -4.08
C LYS A 93 11.74 -0.78 -5.57
N GLU A 94 11.06 -1.71 -6.24
CA GLU A 94 11.19 -1.96 -7.68
C GLU A 94 10.42 -0.93 -8.53
N GLY A 95 9.66 -0.06 -7.87
CA GLY A 95 8.94 1.03 -8.53
C GLY A 95 9.85 1.98 -9.31
N ILE A 96 9.55 2.17 -10.59
CA ILE A 96 10.24 3.12 -11.48
C ILE A 96 9.53 4.49 -11.51
N ASP A 97 10.18 5.49 -12.12
CA ASP A 97 9.66 6.87 -12.24
C ASP A 97 9.22 7.48 -10.91
N ARG A 98 10.05 7.27 -9.88
CA ARG A 98 9.79 7.73 -8.51
C ARG A 98 9.74 9.25 -8.46
N MET A 99 8.61 9.78 -8.01
CA MET A 99 8.45 11.19 -7.69
C MET A 99 8.23 11.35 -6.20
N GLY A 100 9.07 12.18 -5.56
CA GLY A 100 8.80 12.66 -4.22
C GLY A 100 7.58 13.58 -4.19
N GLY A 101 6.95 13.68 -3.03
CA GLY A 101 5.82 14.54 -2.76
C GLY A 101 5.99 15.31 -1.44
N ALA A 102 4.90 15.96 -1.02
CA ALA A 102 4.83 16.61 0.27
C ALA A 102 5.08 15.61 1.42
N LEU A 103 5.41 16.14 2.60
CA LEU A 103 5.40 15.33 3.81
C LEU A 103 4.01 14.74 4.02
N ASP A 104 3.93 13.48 4.42
CA ASP A 104 2.64 12.80 4.57
C ASP A 104 1.75 13.51 5.60
N LEU A 105 2.36 14.11 6.62
CA LEU A 105 1.68 14.92 7.63
C LEU A 105 1.06 16.19 7.03
N ASP A 106 1.82 16.91 6.22
CA ASP A 106 1.36 18.15 5.58
C ASP A 106 0.25 17.84 4.56
N ALA A 107 0.35 16.72 3.84
CA ALA A 107 -0.69 16.26 2.92
C ALA A 107 -1.97 15.88 3.67
N LEU A 108 -1.86 15.24 4.83
CA LEU A 108 -3.00 14.90 5.68
C LEU A 108 -3.67 16.15 6.26
N GLU A 109 -2.89 17.09 6.78
CA GLU A 109 -3.39 18.37 7.29
C GLU A 109 -4.13 19.15 6.19
N ALA A 110 -3.51 19.31 5.03
CA ALA A 110 -4.11 19.99 3.88
C ALA A 110 -5.43 19.35 3.45
N TYR A 111 -5.53 18.01 3.51
CA TYR A 111 -6.76 17.29 3.22
C TYR A 111 -7.87 17.66 4.21
N PHE A 112 -7.60 17.65 5.52
CA PHE A 112 -8.61 18.00 6.53
C PHE A 112 -9.03 19.47 6.44
N VAL A 113 -8.09 20.39 6.20
CA VAL A 113 -8.41 21.81 5.99
C VAL A 113 -9.36 22.00 4.80
N THR A 114 -9.13 21.27 3.71
CA THR A 114 -9.91 21.42 2.47
C THR A 114 -11.27 20.72 2.54
N ASN A 115 -11.38 19.61 3.27
CA ASN A 115 -12.55 18.71 3.21
C ASN A 115 -13.33 18.63 4.52
N SER A 116 -13.15 19.58 5.44
CA SER A 116 -13.82 19.56 6.75
C SER A 116 -15.33 19.83 6.67
N PRO A 117 -16.18 19.08 7.41
CA PRO A 117 -15.84 17.95 8.26
C PRO A 117 -15.62 16.65 7.46
N VAL A 118 -14.58 15.89 7.85
CA VAL A 118 -14.28 14.59 7.24
C VAL A 118 -14.89 13.47 8.09
N ALA A 119 -15.81 12.71 7.50
CA ALA A 119 -16.36 11.49 8.11
C ALA A 119 -15.45 10.27 7.86
N PRO A 120 -15.56 9.19 8.67
CA PRO A 120 -14.90 7.92 8.35
C PRO A 120 -15.25 7.44 6.94
N GLY A 121 -14.26 6.94 6.21
CA GLY A 121 -14.46 6.35 4.89
C GLY A 121 -15.29 5.06 4.96
N PRO A 122 -15.90 4.63 3.85
CA PRO A 122 -16.66 3.40 3.81
C PRO A 122 -15.74 2.19 4.05
N GLN A 123 -16.19 1.25 4.88
CA GLN A 123 -15.44 0.06 5.29
C GLN A 123 -15.63 -1.12 4.31
N ASN A 124 -15.82 -0.82 3.03
CA ASN A 124 -16.14 -1.81 1.97
C ASN A 124 -15.05 -1.92 0.90
N ARG A 125 -13.85 -1.39 1.18
CA ARG A 125 -12.72 -1.46 0.25
C ARG A 125 -11.96 -2.78 0.33
N ILE A 126 -12.09 -3.48 1.45
CA ILE A 126 -11.45 -4.78 1.70
C ILE A 126 -12.56 -5.73 2.13
N THR A 127 -12.82 -6.76 1.33
CA THR A 127 -13.83 -7.77 1.66
C THR A 127 -13.14 -8.95 2.32
N LEU A 128 -13.47 -9.21 3.60
CA LEU A 128 -12.95 -10.36 4.31
C LEU A 128 -13.68 -11.63 3.86
N LEU A 129 -12.92 -12.61 3.40
CA LEU A 129 -13.40 -13.95 3.09
C LEU A 129 -13.23 -14.86 4.32
N PRO A 130 -14.18 -15.78 4.56
CA PRO A 130 -14.18 -16.69 5.70
C PRO A 130 -13.01 -17.70 5.71
#